data_AF-A0A1C5ZE77-F1
#
_entry.id   AF-A0A1C5ZE77-F1
#
_cell.length_a   1.000
_cell.length_b   1.000
_cell.length_c   1.000
_cell.angle_alpha   90.00
_cell.angle_beta   90.00
_cell.angle_gamma   90.00
#
_symmetry.space_group_name_H-M   'P 1'
#
loop_
_entity.id
_entity.type
_entity.pdbx_description
1 polymer ?
#
loop_
_entity_poly.entity_id
_entity_poly.type
_entity_poly.pdbx_seq_one_letter_code
_entity_poly.pdbx_strand_id
1 'polypeptide(L)'
;MKQHKLENLTIHYLTDAERIRSRALYDEVFVEDADAFSELYYQIKAQDNQILVAEDNGAIVSMLHRNPYTFRFRGTSIPAEYIVAVATKVTYRHQGLMRELLTKALRDMYADGRPFTFLMPADEAIYTPFDFRLMGNDDEESLVTRKPEELAEEYDLFVEKDAQYQKRHIEWPEWESTPMMLRLVDVEKFVERIGAEKPQSLILHITDPILPENDSVFDWNFTEEGSQLTRSDAEPEITISIADLGSFLFGMLGAEELPGITKTVFQKLEQVRVVDGVYINELV
;
A
#
# COMPACT_ATOMS: atom_id res chain seq x y z
N MET A 1 -1.42 -24.61 24.22
CA MET A 1 -1.96 -24.92 22.87
C MET A 1 -0.87 -25.68 22.11
N LYS A 2 -1.19 -26.81 21.47
CA LYS A 2 -0.19 -27.58 20.71
C LYS A 2 0.06 -26.87 19.37
N GLN A 3 1.31 -26.53 19.09
CA GLN A 3 1.74 -25.94 17.82
C GLN A 3 1.49 -26.97 16.70
N HIS A 4 0.72 -26.60 15.67
CA HIS A 4 0.51 -27.47 14.51
C HIS A 4 1.83 -27.60 13.75
N LYS A 5 2.18 -28.82 13.33
CA LYS A 5 3.41 -29.05 12.57
C LYS A 5 3.05 -28.89 11.09
N LEU A 6 3.67 -27.92 10.42
CA LEU A 6 3.47 -27.62 9.00
C LEU A 6 4.10 -28.75 8.17
N GLU A 7 3.31 -29.74 7.78
CA GLU A 7 3.83 -30.94 7.11
C GLU A 7 3.78 -30.81 5.58
N ASN A 8 2.86 -30.02 5.00
CA ASN A 8 2.75 -29.75 3.56
C ASN A 8 2.32 -28.31 3.23
N LEU A 9 3.01 -27.31 3.81
CA LEU A 9 2.70 -25.91 3.56
C LEU A 9 3.11 -25.47 2.14
N THR A 10 2.20 -24.87 1.39
CA THR A 10 2.48 -24.23 0.10
C THR A 10 1.95 -22.80 0.07
N ILE A 11 2.73 -21.87 -0.50
CA ILE A 11 2.30 -20.48 -0.72
C ILE A 11 2.13 -20.26 -2.23
N HIS A 12 0.93 -19.86 -2.64
CA HIS A 12 0.61 -19.67 -4.05
C HIS A 12 -0.59 -18.72 -4.24
N TYR A 13 -0.74 -18.21 -5.47
CA TYR A 13 -1.94 -17.50 -5.88
C TYR A 13 -3.02 -18.48 -6.29
N LEU A 14 -4.26 -18.26 -5.86
CA LEU A 14 -5.41 -19.01 -6.34
C LEU A 14 -5.69 -18.66 -7.81
N THR A 15 -6.05 -19.66 -8.60
CA THR A 15 -6.61 -19.43 -9.95
C THR A 15 -8.01 -18.83 -9.86
N ASP A 16 -8.53 -18.29 -10.96
CA ASP A 16 -9.87 -17.70 -11.03
C ASP A 16 -10.97 -18.64 -10.50
N ALA A 17 -10.88 -19.93 -10.83
CA ALA A 17 -11.83 -20.95 -10.39
C ALA A 17 -11.71 -21.31 -8.90
N GLU A 18 -10.54 -21.06 -8.29
CA GLU A 18 -10.23 -21.43 -6.92
C GLU A 18 -10.47 -20.30 -5.92
N ARG A 19 -10.57 -19.05 -6.36
CA ARG A 19 -10.73 -17.88 -5.45
C ARG A 19 -11.83 -18.07 -4.42
N ILE A 20 -12.95 -18.69 -4.79
CA ILE A 20 -14.05 -18.96 -3.85
C ILE A 20 -13.65 -19.83 -2.64
N ARG A 21 -12.57 -20.62 -2.74
CA ARG A 21 -12.06 -21.46 -1.64
C ARG A 21 -11.61 -20.63 -0.43
N SER A 22 -11.14 -19.40 -0.62
CA SER A 22 -10.70 -18.55 0.49
C SER A 22 -11.86 -18.03 1.34
N ARG A 23 -13.10 -18.07 0.83
CA ARG A 23 -14.29 -17.61 1.56
C ARG A 23 -14.49 -18.34 2.88
N ALA A 24 -14.18 -19.64 2.94
CA ALA A 24 -14.30 -20.40 4.17
C ALA A 24 -13.43 -19.84 5.31
N LEU A 25 -12.21 -19.39 5.01
CA LEU A 25 -11.36 -18.74 6.00
C LEU A 25 -11.79 -17.28 6.26
N TYR A 26 -12.32 -16.59 5.24
CA TYR A 26 -12.90 -15.25 5.37
C TYR A 26 -14.00 -15.25 6.43
N ASP A 27 -15.04 -16.06 6.21
CA ASP A 27 -16.22 -16.14 7.07
C ASP A 27 -15.86 -16.67 8.48
N GLU A 28 -14.78 -17.45 8.64
CA GLU A 28 -14.27 -17.90 9.95
C GLU A 28 -13.65 -16.75 10.76
N VAL A 29 -13.00 -15.78 10.10
CA VAL A 29 -12.19 -14.74 10.76
C VAL A 29 -12.96 -13.42 10.88
N PHE A 30 -13.72 -13.05 9.86
CA PHE A 30 -14.47 -11.79 9.77
C PHE A 30 -15.95 -12.05 10.07
N VAL A 31 -16.24 -12.56 11.27
CA VAL A 31 -17.60 -12.92 11.71
C VAL A 31 -18.53 -11.72 11.93
N GLU A 32 -17.94 -10.52 12.06
CA GLU A 32 -18.66 -9.25 12.23
C GLU A 32 -19.22 -8.77 10.87
N ASP A 33 -18.62 -9.20 9.76
CA ASP A 33 -19.11 -8.87 8.43
C ASP A 33 -20.45 -9.56 8.18
N ALA A 34 -21.42 -8.83 7.65
CA ALA A 34 -22.69 -9.43 7.28
C ALA A 34 -22.46 -10.52 6.21
N ASP A 35 -23.12 -11.68 6.32
CA ASP A 35 -23.04 -12.77 5.34
C ASP A 35 -23.30 -12.29 3.89
N ALA A 36 -24.15 -11.26 3.73
CA ALA A 36 -24.46 -10.63 2.46
C ALA A 36 -23.28 -9.82 1.88
N PHE A 37 -22.45 -9.23 2.73
CA PHE A 37 -21.25 -8.50 2.30
C PHE A 37 -20.20 -9.46 1.76
N SER A 38 -19.88 -10.54 2.49
CA SER A 38 -18.89 -11.52 2.02
C SER A 38 -19.32 -12.15 0.70
N GLU A 39 -20.61 -12.48 0.54
CA GLU A 39 -21.13 -12.97 -0.73
C GLU A 39 -20.92 -11.97 -1.88
N LEU A 40 -21.27 -10.71 -1.67
CA LEU A 40 -21.15 -9.65 -2.67
C LEU A 40 -19.70 -9.38 -3.04
N TYR A 41 -18.79 -9.36 -2.05
CA TYR A 41 -17.36 -9.23 -2.27
C TYR A 41 -16.83 -10.32 -3.21
N TYR A 42 -17.19 -11.59 -2.97
CA TYR A 42 -16.73 -12.70 -3.83
C TYR A 42 -17.39 -12.70 -5.22
N GLN A 43 -18.61 -12.17 -5.34
CA GLN A 43 -19.30 -12.00 -6.62
C GLN A 43 -18.77 -10.82 -7.45
N ILE A 44 -18.19 -9.80 -6.82
CA ILE A 44 -17.78 -8.56 -7.47
C ILE A 44 -16.25 -8.39 -7.43
N LYS A 45 -15.69 -8.12 -6.25
CA LYS A 45 -14.27 -7.79 -6.07
C LYS A 45 -13.37 -9.00 -6.35
N ALA A 46 -13.75 -10.19 -5.87
CA ALA A 46 -12.92 -11.38 -6.04
C ALA A 46 -12.98 -11.99 -7.45
N GLN A 47 -13.81 -11.48 -8.36
CA GLN A 47 -13.88 -12.02 -9.73
C GLN A 47 -12.60 -11.80 -10.53
N ASP A 48 -11.85 -10.73 -10.23
CA ASP A 48 -10.66 -10.34 -10.98
C ASP A 48 -9.55 -9.73 -10.11
N ASN A 49 -9.57 -10.04 -8.80
CA ASN A 49 -8.47 -9.71 -7.89
C ASN A 49 -7.41 -10.83 -7.86
N GLN A 50 -6.36 -10.64 -7.06
CA GLN A 50 -5.40 -11.71 -6.77
C GLN A 50 -5.53 -12.13 -5.30
N ILE A 51 -5.60 -13.43 -5.03
CA ILE A 51 -5.69 -13.98 -3.68
C ILE A 51 -4.46 -14.85 -3.43
N LEU A 52 -3.60 -14.41 -2.52
CA LEU A 52 -2.41 -15.14 -2.11
C LEU A 52 -2.72 -15.93 -0.84
N VAL A 53 -2.46 -17.24 -0.87
CA VAL A 53 -2.78 -18.13 0.25
C VAL A 53 -1.56 -18.91 0.72
N ALA A 54 -1.58 -19.27 1.99
CA ALA A 54 -0.82 -20.37 2.54
C ALA A 54 -1.78 -21.55 2.77
N GLU A 55 -1.50 -22.68 2.12
CA GLU A 55 -2.31 -23.89 2.16
C GLU A 55 -1.55 -25.02 2.84
N ASP A 56 -2.14 -25.65 3.84
CA ASP A 56 -1.60 -26.84 4.52
C ASP A 56 -2.61 -27.99 4.40
N ASN A 57 -2.16 -29.12 3.82
CA ASN A 57 -2.98 -30.32 3.61
C ASN A 57 -4.33 -30.05 2.91
N GLY A 58 -4.36 -29.19 1.88
CA GLY A 58 -5.58 -28.88 1.11
C GLY A 58 -6.44 -27.77 1.71
N ALA A 59 -6.12 -27.30 2.93
CA ALA A 59 -6.87 -26.27 3.63
C ALA A 59 -6.12 -24.94 3.58
N ILE A 60 -6.81 -23.87 3.18
CA ILE A 60 -6.28 -22.50 3.26
C ILE A 60 -6.24 -22.10 4.75
N VAL A 61 -5.04 -21.84 5.26
CA VAL A 61 -4.79 -21.53 6.67
C VAL A 61 -4.33 -20.09 6.91
N SER A 62 -3.90 -19.42 5.85
CA SER A 62 -3.61 -17.99 5.84
C SER A 62 -3.87 -17.42 4.46
N MET A 63 -4.30 -16.16 4.37
CA MET A 63 -4.59 -15.49 3.10
C MET A 63 -4.44 -13.97 3.19
N LEU A 64 -4.24 -13.35 2.04
CA LEU A 64 -4.50 -11.92 1.79
C LEU A 64 -5.00 -11.73 0.36
N HIS A 65 -5.78 -10.69 0.15
CA HIS A 65 -6.30 -10.32 -1.17
C HIS A 65 -5.63 -9.02 -1.64
N ARG A 66 -5.34 -8.93 -2.94
CA ARG A 66 -4.81 -7.75 -3.64
C ARG A 66 -5.88 -7.25 -4.62
N ASN A 67 -6.63 -6.23 -4.22
CA ASN A 67 -7.63 -5.60 -5.07
C ASN A 67 -6.98 -4.50 -5.92
N PRO A 68 -7.07 -4.52 -7.26
CA PRO A 68 -6.42 -3.49 -8.09
C PRO A 68 -7.21 -2.17 -8.12
N TYR A 69 -6.48 -1.06 -8.15
CA TYR A 69 -7.00 0.30 -8.27
C TYR A 69 -6.16 1.14 -9.22
N THR A 70 -6.83 2.08 -9.88
CA THR A 70 -6.19 3.16 -10.62
C THR A 70 -6.30 4.42 -9.78
N PHE A 71 -5.19 5.11 -9.58
CA PHE A 71 -5.11 6.40 -8.90
C PHE A 71 -4.74 7.49 -9.88
N ARG A 72 -5.34 8.67 -9.74
CA ARG A 72 -4.85 9.90 -10.33
C ARG A 72 -3.82 10.50 -9.37
N PHE A 73 -2.57 10.60 -9.81
CA PHE A 73 -1.49 11.26 -9.09
C PHE A 73 -0.95 12.43 -9.92
N ARG A 74 -1.21 13.68 -9.48
CA ARG A 74 -0.79 14.92 -10.15
C ARG A 74 -1.05 14.87 -11.67
N GLY A 75 -2.28 14.52 -12.04
CA GLY A 75 -2.75 14.45 -13.42
C GLY A 75 -2.48 13.13 -14.16
N THR A 76 -1.64 12.23 -13.63
CA THR A 76 -1.32 10.94 -14.29
C THR A 76 -2.00 9.76 -13.60
N SER A 77 -2.49 8.80 -14.38
CA SER A 77 -3.04 7.55 -13.85
C SER A 77 -1.92 6.57 -13.49
N ILE A 78 -1.88 6.11 -12.25
CA ILE A 78 -0.92 5.13 -11.73
C ILE A 78 -1.65 3.92 -11.10
N PRO A 79 -1.12 2.70 -11.21
CA PRO A 79 -1.74 1.54 -10.60
C PRO A 79 -1.30 1.37 -9.14
N ALA A 80 -2.24 1.07 -8.26
CA ALA A 80 -1.96 0.64 -6.89
C ALA A 80 -2.87 -0.54 -6.53
N GLU A 81 -2.54 -1.23 -5.44
CA GLU A 81 -3.33 -2.37 -4.99
C GLU A 81 -3.66 -2.22 -3.51
N TYR A 82 -4.93 -2.49 -3.20
CA TYR A 82 -5.48 -2.51 -1.85
C TYR A 82 -5.30 -3.90 -1.25
N ILE A 83 -4.58 -4.00 -0.14
CA ILE A 83 -4.44 -5.23 0.63
C ILE A 83 -5.62 -5.34 1.58
N VAL A 84 -6.41 -6.41 1.44
CA VAL A 84 -7.63 -6.66 2.23
C VAL A 84 -7.76 -8.14 2.56
N ALA A 85 -8.74 -8.50 3.40
CA ALA A 85 -9.04 -9.87 3.79
C ALA A 85 -7.82 -10.62 4.37
N VAL A 86 -6.99 -9.89 5.14
CA VAL A 86 -5.76 -10.40 5.72
C VAL A 86 -6.10 -11.29 6.91
N ALA A 87 -5.93 -12.60 6.76
CA ALA A 87 -6.37 -13.56 7.76
C ALA A 87 -5.37 -14.71 7.95
N THR A 88 -5.19 -15.13 9.20
CA THR A 88 -4.53 -16.39 9.56
C THR A 88 -5.37 -17.13 10.59
N LYS A 89 -5.64 -18.40 10.31
CA LYS A 89 -6.38 -19.30 11.21
C LYS A 89 -5.73 -19.33 12.59
N VAL A 90 -6.53 -19.25 13.65
CA VAL A 90 -6.04 -19.06 15.04
C VAL A 90 -4.98 -20.10 15.45
N THR A 91 -5.17 -21.36 15.06
CA THR A 91 -4.23 -22.46 15.36
C THR A 91 -2.90 -22.39 14.58
N TYR A 92 -2.83 -21.54 13.56
CA TYR A 92 -1.67 -21.32 12.68
C TYR A 92 -0.99 -19.94 12.91
N ARG A 93 -1.51 -19.12 13.83
CA ARG A 93 -0.91 -17.82 14.18
C ARG A 93 0.46 -17.99 14.84
N HIS A 94 1.26 -16.92 14.76
CA HIS A 94 2.63 -16.85 15.32
C HIS A 94 3.62 -17.86 14.72
N GLN A 95 3.35 -18.34 13.50
CA GLN A 95 4.24 -19.25 12.75
C GLN A 95 4.93 -18.56 11.55
N GLY A 96 4.79 -17.25 11.39
CA GLY A 96 5.42 -16.49 10.31
C GLY A 96 4.64 -16.45 8.99
N LEU A 97 3.53 -17.18 8.86
CA LEU A 97 2.75 -17.25 7.60
C LEU A 97 2.37 -15.88 7.04
N MET A 98 1.83 -14.98 7.87
CA MET A 98 1.45 -13.64 7.40
C MET A 98 2.66 -12.83 6.93
N ARG A 99 3.82 -13.01 7.56
CA ARG A 99 5.06 -12.37 7.11
C ARG A 99 5.47 -12.87 5.73
N GLU A 100 5.41 -14.18 5.51
CA GLU A 100 5.72 -14.75 4.20
C GLU A 100 4.76 -14.27 3.12
N LEU A 101 3.45 -14.19 3.41
CA LEU A 101 2.44 -13.69 2.47
C LEU A 101 2.63 -12.21 2.13
N LEU A 102 2.76 -11.33 3.13
CA LEU A 102 2.97 -9.90 2.91
C LEU A 102 4.28 -9.63 2.17
N THR A 103 5.39 -10.27 2.57
CA THR A 103 6.68 -10.12 1.88
C THR A 103 6.60 -10.59 0.43
N LYS A 104 5.93 -11.72 0.16
CA LYS A 104 5.72 -12.17 -1.22
C LYS A 104 4.88 -11.19 -2.01
N ALA A 105 3.74 -10.74 -1.47
CA ALA A 105 2.86 -9.79 -2.14
C ALA A 105 3.57 -8.49 -2.49
N LEU A 106 4.37 -7.93 -1.58
CA LEU A 106 5.15 -6.71 -1.83
C LEU A 106 6.18 -6.89 -2.94
N ARG A 107 6.87 -8.04 -2.98
CA ARG A 107 7.82 -8.36 -4.07
C ARG A 107 7.14 -8.51 -5.42
N ASP A 108 6.00 -9.18 -5.44
CA ASP A 108 5.22 -9.36 -6.66
C ASP A 108 4.68 -8.00 -7.15
N MET A 109 4.20 -7.13 -6.25
CA MET A 109 3.80 -5.75 -6.58
C MET A 109 4.95 -4.89 -7.11
N TYR A 110 6.17 -5.05 -6.57
CA TYR A 110 7.36 -4.38 -7.10
C TYR A 110 7.65 -4.86 -8.53
N ALA A 111 7.63 -6.18 -8.77
CA ALA A 111 7.81 -6.74 -10.11
C ALA A 111 6.73 -6.29 -11.11
N ASP A 112 5.49 -6.12 -10.63
CA ASP A 112 4.36 -5.56 -11.39
C ASP A 112 4.46 -4.03 -11.56
N GLY A 113 5.43 -3.39 -10.89
CA GLY A 113 5.71 -1.98 -11.02
C GLY A 113 4.72 -1.06 -10.33
N ARG A 114 4.13 -1.49 -9.20
CA ARG A 114 3.25 -0.67 -8.37
C ARG A 114 4.08 0.35 -7.59
N PRO A 115 3.79 1.66 -7.68
CA PRO A 115 4.52 2.66 -6.91
C PRO A 115 4.28 2.56 -5.40
N PHE A 116 3.06 2.19 -5.00
CA PHE A 116 2.67 2.02 -3.61
C PHE A 116 1.54 0.99 -3.46
N THR A 117 1.30 0.58 -2.21
CA THR A 117 0.14 -0.22 -1.80
C THR A 117 -0.43 0.35 -0.50
N PHE A 118 -1.71 0.08 -0.25
CA PHE A 118 -2.44 0.66 0.86
C PHE A 118 -3.40 -0.36 1.46
N LEU A 119 -3.83 -0.12 2.70
CA LEU A 119 -4.75 -0.97 3.44
C LEU A 119 -5.51 -0.19 4.52
N MET A 120 -6.65 -0.72 4.93
CA MET A 120 -7.34 -0.37 6.17
C MET A 120 -6.90 -1.39 7.24
N PRO A 121 -6.22 -0.97 8.32
CA PRO A 121 -5.68 -1.90 9.28
C PRO A 121 -6.76 -2.37 10.27
N ALA A 122 -6.88 -3.67 10.49
CA ALA A 122 -7.60 -4.20 11.65
C ALA A 122 -6.87 -3.88 12.97
N ASP A 123 -5.53 -3.84 12.93
CA ASP A 123 -4.64 -3.35 13.98
C ASP A 123 -3.35 -2.86 13.30
N GLU A 124 -2.98 -1.60 13.52
CA GLU A 124 -1.78 -0.99 12.94
C GLU A 124 -0.51 -1.79 13.25
N ALA A 125 -0.41 -2.38 14.44
CA ALA A 125 0.77 -3.11 14.90
C ALA A 125 1.05 -4.38 14.08
N ILE A 126 0.06 -4.87 13.32
CA ILE A 126 0.24 -5.97 12.35
C ILE A 126 1.11 -5.50 11.18
N TYR A 127 0.93 -4.25 10.74
CA TYR A 127 1.48 -3.72 9.48
C TYR A 127 2.67 -2.78 9.67
N THR A 128 2.82 -2.12 10.83
CA THR A 128 4.01 -1.31 11.16
C THR A 128 5.33 -2.06 10.96
N PRO A 129 5.47 -3.36 11.32
CA PRO A 129 6.68 -4.15 11.08
C PRO A 129 6.95 -4.49 9.61
N PHE A 130 6.03 -4.12 8.72
CA PHE A 130 6.15 -4.22 7.27
C PHE A 130 6.31 -2.85 6.60
N ASP A 131 6.62 -1.82 7.39
CA ASP A 131 6.86 -0.45 6.95
C ASP A 131 5.64 0.27 6.36
N PHE A 132 4.44 -0.25 6.64
CA PHE A 132 3.22 0.52 6.48
C PHE A 132 3.17 1.62 7.54
N ARG A 133 2.71 2.80 7.13
CA ARG A 133 2.49 3.95 8.01
C ARG A 133 1.11 4.54 7.74
N LEU A 134 0.54 5.15 8.76
CA LEU A 134 -0.67 5.96 8.60
C LEU A 134 -0.42 7.05 7.58
N MET A 135 -1.46 7.42 6.85
CA MET A 135 -1.47 8.56 5.94
C MET A 135 -2.72 9.40 6.19
N GLY A 136 -2.64 10.70 5.88
CA GLY A 136 -3.84 11.52 5.76
C GLY A 136 -4.75 10.93 4.67
N ASN A 137 -6.04 10.87 4.95
CA ASN A 137 -7.05 10.48 3.99
C ASN A 137 -8.30 11.31 4.27
N ASP A 138 -8.64 12.21 3.37
CA ASP A 138 -9.96 12.81 3.41
C ASP A 138 -10.90 11.77 2.85
N ASP A 139 -11.82 11.28 3.68
CA ASP A 139 -12.95 10.50 3.23
C ASP A 139 -14.17 11.21 3.82
N GLU A 140 -14.93 11.87 2.95
CA GLU A 140 -16.19 12.52 3.29
C GLU A 140 -17.24 12.11 2.26
N GLU A 141 -18.48 11.86 2.70
CA GLU A 141 -19.60 11.52 1.83
C GLU A 141 -19.81 12.55 0.69
N SER A 142 -19.50 13.82 0.96
CA SER A 142 -19.59 14.92 0.00
C SER A 142 -18.68 14.72 -1.23
N LEU A 143 -17.54 14.06 -1.06
CA LEU A 143 -16.52 13.84 -2.10
C LEU A 143 -16.88 12.67 -3.04
N VAL A 144 -17.79 11.78 -2.62
CA VAL A 144 -18.27 10.62 -3.41
C VAL A 144 -18.84 11.06 -4.75
N THR A 145 -19.50 12.22 -4.80
CA THR A 145 -20.19 12.70 -6.00
C THR A 145 -19.35 13.67 -6.85
N ARG A 146 -18.20 14.13 -6.32
CA ARG A 146 -17.30 15.05 -7.03
C ARG A 146 -16.70 14.40 -8.27
N LYS A 147 -16.53 15.23 -9.30
CA LYS A 147 -15.89 14.85 -10.56
C LYS A 147 -14.37 14.84 -10.41
N PRO A 148 -13.65 14.05 -11.23
CA PRO A 148 -12.19 14.01 -11.20
C PRO A 148 -11.52 15.38 -11.39
N GLU A 149 -12.11 16.27 -12.19
CA GLU A 149 -11.57 17.62 -12.42
C GLU A 149 -11.66 18.48 -11.15
N GLU A 150 -12.75 18.35 -10.40
CA GLU A 150 -12.96 19.07 -9.12
C GLU A 150 -12.06 18.50 -8.02
N LEU A 151 -11.79 17.18 -8.03
CA LEU A 151 -10.86 16.57 -7.09
C LEU A 151 -9.42 16.99 -7.39
N ALA A 152 -9.03 17.07 -8.66
CA ALA A 152 -7.67 17.45 -9.05
C ALA A 152 -7.28 18.91 -8.71
N GLU A 153 -8.24 19.76 -8.33
CA GLU A 153 -7.97 21.12 -7.83
C GLU A 153 -7.46 21.13 -6.38
N GLU A 154 -7.80 20.10 -5.59
CA GLU A 154 -7.53 20.04 -4.14
C GLU A 154 -6.68 18.83 -3.73
N TYR A 155 -6.70 17.75 -4.50
CA TYR A 155 -6.09 16.46 -4.16
C TYR A 155 -4.98 16.10 -5.15
N ASP A 156 -3.76 15.91 -4.64
CA ASP A 156 -2.66 15.38 -5.44
C ASP A 156 -2.88 13.92 -5.82
N LEU A 157 -3.47 13.12 -4.92
CA LEU A 157 -3.63 11.68 -5.08
C LEU A 157 -5.06 11.23 -4.75
N PHE A 158 -5.77 10.67 -5.73
CA PHE A 158 -7.12 10.16 -5.51
C PHE A 158 -7.49 8.97 -6.39
N VAL A 159 -8.44 8.15 -5.93
CA VAL A 159 -8.93 6.99 -6.71
C VAL A 159 -9.64 7.47 -7.99
N GLU A 160 -9.23 6.93 -9.13
CA GLU A 160 -9.87 7.20 -10.41
C GLU A 160 -11.16 6.39 -10.55
N LYS A 161 -12.30 7.07 -10.72
CA LYS A 161 -13.63 6.45 -10.87
C LYS A 161 -13.86 5.94 -12.31
N ASP A 162 -12.89 5.18 -12.83
CA ASP A 162 -12.93 4.60 -14.17
C ASP A 162 -13.92 3.42 -14.29
N ALA A 163 -13.96 2.78 -15.46
CA ALA A 163 -14.83 1.62 -15.67
C ALA A 163 -14.47 0.41 -14.79
N GLN A 164 -13.21 0.25 -14.36
CA GLN A 164 -12.82 -0.82 -13.44
C GLN A 164 -13.32 -0.52 -12.02
N TYR A 165 -13.21 0.73 -11.57
CA TYR A 165 -13.78 1.17 -10.31
C TYR A 165 -15.29 0.89 -10.28
N GLN A 166 -16.04 1.33 -11.29
CA GLN A 166 -17.49 1.13 -11.35
C GLN A 166 -17.89 -0.35 -11.36
N LYS A 167 -17.14 -1.19 -12.09
CA LYS A 167 -17.34 -2.64 -12.10
C LYS A 167 -17.17 -3.26 -10.70
N ARG A 168 -16.29 -2.69 -9.89
CA ARG A 168 -15.91 -3.18 -8.57
C ARG A 168 -16.63 -2.49 -7.43
N HIS A 169 -17.42 -1.46 -7.69
CA HIS A 169 -18.04 -0.67 -6.63
C HIS A 169 -19.15 -1.48 -5.95
N ILE A 170 -19.15 -1.47 -4.62
CA ILE A 170 -20.17 -2.08 -3.78
C ILE A 170 -20.83 -0.91 -3.04
N GLU A 171 -22.14 -0.75 -3.23
CA GLU A 171 -22.92 0.17 -2.41
C GLU A 171 -23.25 -0.55 -1.09
N TRP A 172 -22.59 -0.14 0.00
CA TRP A 172 -22.85 -0.65 1.34
C TRP A 172 -23.32 0.50 2.26
N PRO A 173 -24.38 0.29 3.08
CA PRO A 173 -25.05 1.37 3.80
C PRO A 173 -24.30 1.91 5.03
N GLU A 174 -23.17 1.32 5.39
CA GLU A 174 -22.37 1.73 6.54
C GLU A 174 -21.17 2.55 6.07
N TRP A 175 -21.12 3.81 6.51
CA TRP A 175 -19.99 4.69 6.30
C TRP A 175 -19.15 4.72 7.56
N GLU A 176 -17.95 4.15 7.52
CA GLU A 176 -16.96 4.28 8.58
C GLU A 176 -15.69 4.93 8.04
N SER A 177 -15.44 6.18 8.49
CA SER A 177 -14.13 6.79 8.31
C SER A 177 -13.12 6.03 9.16
N THR A 178 -12.20 5.34 8.48
CA THR A 178 -11.16 4.54 9.11
C THR A 178 -9.78 5.01 8.64
N PRO A 179 -8.78 4.98 9.53
CA PRO A 179 -7.43 5.38 9.18
C PRO A 179 -6.88 4.45 8.09
N MET A 180 -6.29 5.02 7.05
CA MET A 180 -5.61 4.27 6.01
C MET A 180 -4.12 4.19 6.31
N MET A 181 -3.52 3.04 6.01
CA MET A 181 -2.08 2.88 5.98
C MET A 181 -1.58 2.68 4.55
N LEU A 182 -0.39 3.18 4.27
CA LEU A 182 0.28 3.06 2.99
C LEU A 182 1.72 2.60 3.17
N ARG A 183 2.24 1.93 2.14
CA ARG A 183 3.65 1.58 2.00
C ARG A 183 4.10 1.86 0.57
N LEU A 184 5.23 2.55 0.42
CA LEU A 184 5.92 2.65 -0.87
C LEU A 184 6.37 1.25 -1.32
N VAL A 185 6.24 0.95 -2.61
CA VAL A 185 6.62 -0.34 -3.19
C VAL A 185 7.76 -0.12 -4.16
N ASP A 186 7.51 0.52 -5.30
CA ASP A 186 8.55 0.95 -6.24
C ASP A 186 8.83 2.44 -6.02
N VAL A 187 9.87 2.73 -5.24
CA VAL A 187 10.20 4.11 -4.85
C VAL A 187 10.62 4.96 -6.03
N GLU A 188 11.34 4.38 -6.99
CA GLU A 188 11.79 5.08 -8.20
C GLU A 188 10.58 5.58 -8.99
N LYS A 189 9.57 4.73 -9.18
CA LYS A 189 8.32 5.12 -9.86
C LYS A 189 7.48 6.12 -9.08
N PHE A 190 7.43 5.99 -7.75
CA PHE A 190 6.63 6.89 -6.94
C PHE A 190 7.17 8.33 -7.00
N VAL A 191 8.48 8.50 -6.89
CA VAL A 191 9.09 9.83 -6.83
C VAL A 191 9.12 10.56 -8.18
N GLU A 192 8.83 9.87 -9.30
CA GLU A 192 8.71 10.51 -10.63
C GLU A 192 7.80 11.74 -10.63
N ARG A 193 6.82 11.79 -9.71
CA ARG A 193 5.84 12.88 -9.57
C ARG A 193 6.06 13.78 -8.36
N ILE A 194 7.19 13.59 -7.67
CA ILE A 194 7.61 14.43 -6.55
C ILE A 194 8.63 15.43 -7.08
N GLY A 195 8.22 16.69 -7.23
CA GLY A 195 9.11 17.80 -7.61
C GLY A 195 9.67 18.54 -6.39
N ALA A 196 10.40 19.61 -6.65
CA ALA A 196 10.85 20.56 -5.65
C ALA A 196 10.57 22.01 -6.06
N GLU A 197 10.71 22.97 -5.15
CA GLU A 197 10.55 24.39 -5.46
C GLU A 197 11.54 24.90 -6.52
N LYS A 198 12.74 24.32 -6.56
CA LYS A 198 13.77 24.59 -7.56
C LYS A 198 14.57 23.31 -7.88
N PRO A 199 15.20 23.22 -9.05
CA PRO A 199 16.09 22.10 -9.37
C PRO A 199 17.20 21.93 -8.33
N GLN A 200 17.36 20.71 -7.83
CA GLN A 200 18.32 20.34 -6.79
C GLN A 200 18.61 18.83 -6.81
N SER A 201 19.57 18.39 -5.99
CA SER A 201 19.80 16.96 -5.78
C SER A 201 20.25 16.62 -4.35
N LEU A 202 20.03 15.37 -3.96
CA LEU A 202 20.37 14.80 -2.66
C LEU A 202 20.89 13.37 -2.83
N ILE A 203 22.07 13.08 -2.31
CA ILE A 203 22.51 11.69 -2.16
C ILE A 203 21.88 11.13 -0.88
N LEU A 204 21.01 10.13 -1.00
CA LEU A 204 20.41 9.46 0.16
C LEU A 204 20.59 7.95 0.08
N HIS A 205 20.70 7.31 1.24
CA HIS A 205 20.53 5.87 1.38
C HIS A 205 19.11 5.58 1.83
N ILE A 206 18.34 4.86 1.01
CA ILE A 206 17.04 4.32 1.41
C ILE A 206 17.29 2.93 1.99
N THR A 207 16.73 2.65 3.17
CA THR A 207 16.74 1.30 3.77
C THR A 207 15.36 0.66 3.66
N ASP A 208 15.29 -0.55 3.09
CA ASP A 208 14.05 -1.32 2.98
C ASP A 208 14.35 -2.80 3.31
N PRO A 209 13.91 -3.30 4.48
CA PRO A 209 14.20 -4.67 4.91
C PRO A 209 13.45 -5.75 4.12
N ILE A 210 12.52 -5.38 3.24
CA ILE A 210 11.62 -6.30 2.53
C ILE A 210 11.92 -6.35 1.04
N LEU A 211 12.08 -5.18 0.42
CA LEU A 211 12.36 -4.99 -1.00
C LEU A 211 13.82 -4.55 -1.18
N PRO A 212 14.75 -5.50 -1.43
CA PRO A 212 16.18 -5.17 -1.58
C PRO A 212 16.45 -4.24 -2.76
N GLU A 213 15.54 -4.13 -3.72
CA GLU A 213 15.65 -3.22 -4.85
C GLU A 213 15.60 -1.75 -4.40
N ASN A 214 14.84 -1.44 -3.34
CA ASN A 214 14.77 -0.12 -2.71
C ASN A 214 15.94 0.16 -1.75
N ASP A 215 16.57 -0.89 -1.18
CA ASP A 215 17.69 -0.73 -0.23
C ASP A 215 18.99 -0.41 -0.96
N SER A 216 19.20 0.88 -1.25
CA SER A 216 20.34 1.36 -2.03
C SER A 216 20.63 2.83 -1.77
N VAL A 217 21.87 3.23 -2.05
CA VAL A 217 22.23 4.64 -2.18
C VAL A 217 21.79 5.14 -3.56
N PHE A 218 21.13 6.29 -3.57
CA PHE A 218 20.64 6.96 -4.76
C PHE A 218 21.08 8.42 -4.79
N ASP A 219 21.39 8.92 -5.98
CA ASP A 219 21.33 10.35 -6.29
C ASP A 219 19.91 10.71 -6.72
N TRP A 220 19.20 11.43 -5.85
CA TRP A 220 17.84 11.89 -6.06
C TRP A 220 17.86 13.27 -6.67
N ASN A 221 17.59 13.34 -7.97
CA ASN A 221 17.61 14.56 -8.75
C ASN A 221 16.19 15.10 -8.93
N PHE A 222 15.99 16.37 -8.59
CA PHE A 222 14.69 17.04 -8.66
C PHE A 222 14.65 18.07 -9.76
N THR A 223 13.49 18.13 -10.42
CA THR A 223 13.01 19.26 -11.20
C THR A 223 11.85 19.92 -10.45
N GLU A 224 11.25 20.96 -11.03
CA GLU A 224 10.03 21.55 -10.47
C GLU A 224 8.80 20.63 -10.61
N GLU A 225 8.77 19.78 -11.63
CA GLU A 225 7.59 18.95 -11.97
C GLU A 225 7.67 17.52 -11.42
N GLY A 226 8.87 17.03 -11.14
CA GLY A 226 9.10 15.64 -10.73
C GLY A 226 10.55 15.39 -10.34
N SER A 227 10.89 14.12 -10.12
CA SER A 227 12.26 13.75 -9.75
C SER A 227 12.64 12.36 -10.27
N GLN A 228 13.92 12.02 -10.15
CA GLN A 228 14.45 10.72 -10.54
C GLN A 228 15.46 10.24 -9.50
N LEU A 229 15.38 8.96 -9.16
CA LEU A 229 16.42 8.26 -8.40
C LEU A 229 17.36 7.56 -9.39
N THR A 230 18.66 7.71 -9.16
CA THR A 230 19.68 6.96 -9.89
C THR A 230 20.65 6.33 -8.90
N ARG A 231 20.98 5.05 -9.07
CA ARG A 231 21.90 4.37 -8.14
C ARG A 231 23.25 5.08 -8.12
N SER A 232 23.83 5.23 -6.94
CA SER A 232 25.09 5.95 -6.71
C SER A 232 25.98 5.21 -5.73
N ASP A 233 27.30 5.31 -5.92
CA ASP A 233 28.31 4.82 -4.98
C ASP A 233 28.87 5.94 -4.07
N ALA A 234 28.29 7.14 -4.13
CA ALA A 234 28.71 8.27 -3.31
C ALA A 234 28.35 8.08 -1.82
N GLU A 235 29.05 8.76 -0.93
CA GLU A 235 28.68 8.81 0.50
C GLU A 235 27.30 9.48 0.66
N PRO A 236 26.32 8.83 1.34
CA PRO A 236 24.99 9.39 1.52
C PRO A 236 25.03 10.60 2.45
N GLU A 237 24.30 11.66 2.07
CA GLU A 237 24.09 12.85 2.91
C GLU A 237 23.13 12.54 4.07
N ILE A 238 22.25 11.56 3.89
CA ILE A 238 21.30 11.05 4.88
C ILE A 238 20.92 9.59 4.60
N THR A 239 20.59 8.84 5.65
CA THR A 239 19.96 7.52 5.54
C THR A 239 18.53 7.61 6.05
N ILE A 240 17.55 7.17 5.26
CA ILE A 240 16.11 7.23 5.57
C ILE A 240 15.51 5.84 5.40
N SER A 241 14.63 5.41 6.30
CA SER A 241 13.88 4.16 6.11
C SER A 241 12.77 4.34 5.07
N ILE A 242 12.41 3.28 4.35
CA ILE A 242 11.29 3.33 3.39
C ILE A 242 9.99 3.80 4.05
N ALA A 243 9.82 3.49 5.33
CA ALA A 243 8.69 3.95 6.13
C ALA A 243 8.73 5.46 6.38
N ASP A 244 9.86 5.99 6.85
CA ASP A 244 10.00 7.42 7.13
C ASP A 244 9.95 8.25 5.84
N LEU A 245 10.50 7.72 4.74
CA LEU A 245 10.38 8.34 3.42
C LEU A 245 8.91 8.39 2.97
N GLY A 246 8.15 7.30 3.15
CA GLY A 246 6.72 7.28 2.91
C GLY A 246 5.98 8.32 3.75
N SER A 247 6.21 8.34 5.07
CA SER A 247 5.58 9.32 5.96
C SER A 247 5.94 10.76 5.61
N PHE A 248 7.21 11.05 5.26
CA PHE A 248 7.63 12.38 4.80
C PHE A 248 6.92 12.77 3.49
N LEU A 249 6.93 11.89 2.50
CA LEU A 249 6.33 12.16 1.19
C LEU A 249 4.81 12.34 1.25
N PHE A 250 4.14 11.79 2.26
CA PHE A 250 2.71 11.96 2.51
C PHE A 250 2.40 12.99 3.61
N GLY A 251 3.37 13.83 3.99
CA GLY A 251 3.16 14.94 4.94
C GLY A 251 2.93 14.54 6.40
N MET A 252 3.11 13.26 6.73
CA MET A 252 2.96 12.73 8.09
C MET A 252 4.18 12.97 8.98
N LEU A 253 5.33 13.27 8.36
CA LEU A 253 6.55 13.72 9.02
C LEU A 253 7.08 14.97 8.31
N GLY A 254 7.46 15.98 9.08
CA GLY A 254 8.27 17.09 8.60
C GLY A 254 9.71 16.66 8.31
N ALA A 255 10.41 17.42 7.45
CA ALA A 255 11.81 17.14 7.12
C ALA A 255 12.74 17.16 8.35
N GLU A 256 12.41 17.99 9.35
CA GLU A 256 13.12 18.12 10.61
C GLU A 256 12.93 16.92 11.56
N GLU A 257 11.89 16.12 11.35
CA GLU A 257 11.58 14.93 12.15
C GLU A 257 12.34 13.69 11.66
N LEU A 258 12.94 13.77 10.47
CA LEU A 258 13.70 12.66 9.89
C LEU A 258 14.96 12.34 10.71
N PRO A 259 15.18 11.06 11.08
CA PRO A 259 16.37 10.67 11.83
C PRO A 259 17.68 11.03 11.13
N GLY A 260 18.62 11.62 11.86
CA GLY A 260 19.95 11.96 11.33
C GLY A 260 19.98 13.20 10.43
N ILE A 261 18.91 13.99 10.38
CA ILE A 261 18.84 15.21 9.55
C ILE A 261 19.95 16.22 9.91
N THR A 262 20.65 16.71 8.89
CA THR A 262 21.59 17.83 9.03
C THR A 262 20.96 19.11 8.52
N LYS A 263 21.50 20.27 8.91
CA LYS A 263 20.99 21.58 8.43
C LYS A 263 20.96 21.67 6.90
N THR A 264 21.98 21.15 6.22
CA THR A 264 22.06 21.19 4.76
C THR A 264 21.04 20.27 4.10
N VAL A 265 20.81 19.07 4.64
CA VAL A 265 19.80 18.15 4.12
C VAL A 265 18.40 18.68 4.38
N PHE A 266 18.13 19.22 5.58
CA PHE A 266 16.87 19.88 5.90
C PHE A 266 16.53 20.98 4.88
N GLN A 267 17.50 21.85 4.57
CA GLN A 267 17.33 22.91 3.58
C GLN A 267 16.98 22.40 2.17
N LYS A 268 17.38 21.17 1.81
CA LYS A 268 17.00 20.55 0.54
C LYS A 268 15.60 19.93 0.62
N LEU A 269 15.34 19.16 1.67
CA LEU A 269 14.10 18.42 1.86
C LEU A 269 12.89 19.33 2.14
N GLU A 270 13.07 20.46 2.82
CA GLU A 270 11.99 21.43 3.06
C GLU A 270 11.40 22.02 1.77
N GLN A 271 12.15 21.95 0.67
CA GLN A 271 11.72 22.45 -0.64
C GLN A 271 11.06 21.35 -1.50
N VAL A 272 10.99 20.11 -1.03
CA VAL A 272 10.36 19.00 -1.75
C VAL A 272 8.84 19.17 -1.68
N ARG A 273 8.17 19.07 -2.83
CA ARG A 273 6.71 19.14 -2.92
C ARG A 273 6.11 17.78 -2.57
N VAL A 274 5.97 17.53 -1.27
CA VAL A 274 5.27 16.35 -0.71
C VAL A 274 3.84 16.26 -1.27
N VAL A 275 3.22 15.08 -1.17
CA VAL A 275 1.84 14.84 -1.58
C VAL A 275 0.92 15.58 -0.61
N ASP A 276 0.11 16.48 -1.15
CA ASP A 276 -0.90 17.23 -0.40
C ASP A 276 -2.30 16.88 -0.90
N GLY A 277 -3.22 16.59 0.02
CA GLY A 277 -4.55 16.08 -0.29
C GLY A 277 -4.51 14.66 -0.85
N VAL A 278 -4.93 13.70 -0.03
CA VAL A 278 -5.16 12.30 -0.43
C VAL A 278 -6.63 11.95 -0.23
N TYR A 279 -7.26 11.43 -1.28
CA TYR A 279 -8.65 10.96 -1.25
C TYR A 279 -8.75 9.50 -1.70
N ILE A 280 -8.92 8.60 -0.74
CA ILE A 280 -9.26 7.20 -0.93
C ILE A 280 -10.63 6.98 -0.34
N ASN A 281 -11.57 6.66 -1.21
CA ASN A 281 -12.89 6.22 -0.79
C ASN A 281 -13.00 4.73 -1.10
N GLU A 282 -12.67 3.94 -0.09
CA GLU A 282 -13.00 2.52 -0.05
C GLU A 282 -14.17 2.36 0.92
N LEU A 283 -15.39 2.48 0.41
CA LEU A 283 -16.55 1.88 1.08
C LEU A 283 -16.33 0.36 1.06
N VAL A 284 -16.13 -0.21 2.25
CA VAL A 284 -16.34 -1.64 2.48
C VAL A 284 -17.84 -1.83 2.62
#